data_AF-A0AAE3R585-F1
#
_entry.id   AF-A0AAE3R585-F1
#
_cell.length_a   1.000
_cell.length_b   1.000
_cell.length_c   1.000
_cell.angle_alpha   90.00
_cell.angle_beta   90.00
_cell.angle_gamma   90.00
#
_symmetry.space_group_name_H-M   'P 1'
#
loop_
_entity.id
_entity.type
_entity.pdbx_description
1 polymer ?
#
loop_
_entity_poly.entity_id
_entity_poly.type
_entity_poly.pdbx_seq_one_letter_code
_entity_poly.pdbx_strand_id
1 'polypeptide(L)'
;MKTQVTNNRLRFAIRKAVLTLVAAVAVAATQVTFGATGPEPAAAGSLQSTVFQLPNSLKFKTIIAANNNNKVFITILNAKNEAIYSEVTKNNSSYIRTFDFSTLADGEYTFQISNGKETQSKTFKIETTTARVVNLN
;
A
#
# COMPACT_ATOMS: atom_id res chain seq x y z
N MET A 1 -11.50 -8.28 37.25
CA MET A 1 -12.29 -7.88 36.07
C MET A 1 -11.57 -6.73 35.40
N LYS A 2 -11.15 -6.94 34.13
CA LYS A 2 -10.75 -6.00 33.06
C LYS A 2 -9.69 -4.91 33.37
N THR A 3 -8.42 -5.06 32.98
CA THR A 3 -7.76 -4.99 31.65
C THR A 3 -7.08 -3.62 31.41
N GLN A 4 -5.76 -3.69 31.51
CA GLN A 4 -4.66 -2.87 30.97
C GLN A 4 -4.99 -1.79 29.93
N VAL A 5 -4.53 -0.58 30.21
CA VAL A 5 -4.13 0.43 29.21
C VAL A 5 -2.79 1.01 29.66
N THR A 6 -1.78 0.99 28.78
CA THR A 6 -0.90 2.14 28.44
C THR A 6 0.40 1.68 27.76
N ASN A 7 0.42 1.86 26.44
CA ASN A 7 1.48 2.51 25.64
C ASN A 7 2.94 2.09 25.83
N ASN A 8 3.41 1.24 24.92
CA ASN A 8 4.82 0.93 24.71
C ASN A 8 5.54 2.07 23.95
N ARG A 9 6.13 3.03 24.68
CA ARG A 9 7.08 4.00 24.11
C ARG A 9 8.49 3.42 24.20
N LEU A 10 8.95 2.81 23.11
CA LEU A 10 10.32 2.30 23.00
C LEU A 10 11.30 3.46 22.79
N ARG A 11 11.90 3.90 23.89
CA ARG A 11 13.03 4.84 23.93
C ARG A 11 14.30 4.10 23.52
N PHE A 12 14.79 4.31 22.30
CA PHE A 12 16.16 3.91 21.93
C PHE A 12 17.16 4.94 22.45
N ALA A 13 17.63 4.72 23.68
CA ALA A 13 18.71 5.48 24.28
C ALA A 13 20.07 4.86 23.93
N ILE A 14 20.83 5.60 23.12
CA ILE A 14 22.28 5.88 23.20
C ILE A 14 23.12 4.86 24.01
N ARG A 15 23.98 4.11 23.30
CA ARG A 15 25.25 3.64 23.87
C ARG A 15 26.39 4.10 22.96
N LYS A 16 27.15 5.08 23.46
CA LYS A 16 28.43 5.49 22.90
C LYS A 16 29.42 4.34 23.12
N ALA A 17 30.05 3.85 22.05
CA ALA A 17 31.27 3.06 22.13
C ALA A 17 32.24 3.63 21.09
N VAL A 18 33.18 4.44 21.58
CA VAL A 18 34.31 4.98 20.84
C VAL A 18 35.41 3.93 20.88
N LEU A 19 35.89 3.46 19.73
CA LEU A 19 37.15 2.74 19.63
C LEU A 19 37.89 3.27 18.40
N THR A 20 38.88 4.12 18.65
CA THR A 20 39.78 4.75 17.67
C THR A 20 40.96 3.84 17.34
N LEU A 21 41.27 3.68 16.05
CA LEU A 21 42.63 3.42 15.57
C LEU A 21 42.85 4.06 14.18
N VAL A 22 44.05 4.58 14.01
CA VAL A 22 44.50 5.67 13.13
C VAL A 22 44.96 5.20 11.75
N ALA A 23 44.73 5.99 10.69
CA ALA A 23 45.73 6.29 9.64
C ALA A 23 45.21 7.37 8.68
N ALA A 24 46.01 8.40 8.47
CA ALA A 24 45.73 9.60 7.70
C ALA A 24 45.79 9.37 6.18
N VAL A 25 44.85 9.96 5.43
CA VAL A 25 45.14 10.63 4.14
C VAL A 25 44.19 11.83 4.03
N ALA A 26 44.78 13.02 3.98
CA ALA A 26 44.08 14.25 3.65
C ALA A 26 43.87 14.30 2.12
N VAL A 27 42.61 14.33 1.68
CA VAL A 27 42.24 14.89 0.38
C VAL A 27 41.20 15.95 0.67
N ALA A 28 41.60 17.22 0.50
CA ALA A 28 40.68 18.35 0.57
C ALA A 28 39.78 18.31 -0.67
N ALA A 29 38.59 17.70 -0.54
CA ALA A 29 37.49 17.92 -1.47
C ALA A 29 36.66 19.09 -0.93
N THR A 30 36.69 20.23 -1.62
CA THR A 30 35.77 21.34 -1.39
C THR A 30 34.35 20.85 -1.61
N GLN A 31 33.61 20.59 -0.53
CA GLN A 31 32.19 20.32 -0.64
C GLN A 31 31.49 21.66 -0.90
N VAL A 32 31.12 21.90 -2.16
CA VAL A 32 30.13 22.93 -2.48
C VAL A 32 28.78 22.48 -1.93
N THR A 33 28.41 23.00 -0.77
CA THR A 33 27.04 22.86 -0.25
C THR A 33 26.12 23.69 -1.14
N PHE A 34 25.51 23.05 -2.14
CA PHE A 34 24.36 23.64 -2.80
C PHE A 34 23.23 23.66 -1.79
N GLY A 35 22.98 24.84 -1.21
CA GLY A 35 21.77 25.15 -0.49
C GLY A 35 20.58 25.09 -1.45
N ALA A 36 20.10 23.88 -1.72
CA ALA A 36 18.82 23.69 -2.37
C ALA A 36 17.72 23.90 -1.33
N THR A 37 17.40 25.18 -1.05
CA THR A 37 16.08 25.54 -0.51
C THR A 37 15.07 25.39 -1.65
N GLY A 38 14.89 24.15 -2.13
CA GLY A 38 13.70 23.79 -2.89
C GLY A 38 12.51 23.77 -1.94
N PRO A 39 11.29 24.04 -2.42
CA PRO A 39 10.11 23.91 -1.59
C PRO A 39 10.12 22.49 -1.00
N GLU A 40 10.18 22.41 0.32
CA GLU A 40 10.01 21.19 1.09
C GLU A 40 8.80 20.46 0.50
N PRO A 41 8.93 19.20 0.04
CA PRO A 41 7.80 18.49 -0.51
C PRO A 41 6.76 18.40 0.59
N ALA A 42 5.68 19.17 0.45
CA ALA A 42 4.53 19.16 1.33
C ALA A 42 4.25 17.69 1.67
N ALA A 43 4.31 17.38 2.96
CA ALA A 43 4.10 16.04 3.49
C ALA A 43 2.83 15.49 2.85
N ALA A 44 3.00 14.60 1.86
CA ALA A 44 1.87 13.96 1.24
C ALA A 44 1.24 13.11 2.33
N GLY A 45 -0.03 13.37 2.63
CA GLY A 45 -0.76 12.57 3.60
C GLY A 45 -0.59 11.09 3.26
N SER A 46 -0.25 10.29 4.26
CA SER A 46 -0.10 8.85 4.12
C SER A 46 -1.35 8.27 3.45
N LEU A 47 -1.15 7.38 2.47
CA LEU A 47 -2.27 6.75 1.78
C LEU A 47 -2.95 5.79 2.76
N GLN A 48 -4.14 6.14 3.23
CA GLN A 48 -4.96 5.28 4.07
C GLN A 48 -6.05 4.63 3.21
N SER A 49 -5.98 3.30 3.06
CA SER A 49 -6.95 2.53 2.28
C SER A 49 -7.27 1.21 2.95
N THR A 50 -8.47 0.69 2.70
CA THR A 50 -8.93 -0.61 3.19
C THR A 50 -9.68 -1.33 2.09
N VAL A 51 -9.30 -2.58 1.83
CA VAL A 51 -9.92 -3.44 0.83
C VAL A 51 -10.34 -4.76 1.46
N PHE A 52 -11.63 -5.04 1.45
CA PHE A 52 -12.18 -6.28 1.99
C PHE A 52 -13.18 -6.92 1.02
N GLN A 53 -13.19 -8.25 1.00
CA GLN A 53 -14.11 -9.05 0.21
C GLN A 53 -15.48 -9.08 0.90
N LEU A 54 -16.55 -8.96 0.11
CA LEU A 54 -17.90 -9.21 0.60
C LEU A 54 -18.12 -10.72 0.76
N PRO A 55 -18.76 -11.19 1.85
CA PRO A 55 -18.95 -12.61 2.13
C PRO A 55 -19.52 -13.37 0.93
N ASN A 56 -18.94 -14.53 0.64
CA ASN A 56 -19.39 -15.45 -0.42
C ASN A 56 -19.59 -14.78 -1.79
N SER A 57 -18.78 -13.77 -2.11
CA SER A 57 -18.89 -13.04 -3.37
C SER A 57 -17.53 -12.72 -3.97
N LEU A 58 -17.52 -12.49 -5.28
CA LEU A 58 -16.37 -11.96 -6.02
C LEU A 58 -16.37 -10.43 -6.03
N LYS A 59 -16.91 -9.79 -4.98
CA LYS A 59 -17.02 -8.33 -4.88
C LYS A 59 -16.16 -7.81 -3.76
N PHE A 60 -15.31 -6.83 -4.01
CA PHE A 60 -14.51 -6.19 -2.97
C PHE A 60 -14.99 -4.76 -2.74
N LYS A 61 -15.17 -4.39 -1.48
CA LYS A 61 -15.40 -3.01 -1.10
C LYS A 61 -14.07 -2.36 -0.75
N THR A 62 -13.81 -1.25 -1.42
CA THR A 62 -12.61 -0.44 -1.29
C THR A 62 -13.00 0.90 -0.69
N ILE A 63 -12.33 1.27 0.40
CA ILE A 63 -12.47 2.55 1.08
C ILE A 63 -11.10 3.22 1.05
N ILE A 64 -11.02 4.43 0.52
CA ILE A 64 -9.81 5.24 0.48
C ILE A 64 -10.13 6.54 1.21
N ALA A 65 -9.37 6.88 2.24
CA ALA A 65 -9.55 8.13 2.95
C ALA A 65 -9.29 9.34 2.04
N ALA A 66 -9.82 10.50 2.40
CA ALA A 66 -9.54 11.75 1.70
C ALA A 66 -8.03 11.96 1.56
N ASN A 67 -7.58 12.29 0.35
CA ASN A 67 -6.15 12.48 0.06
C ASN A 67 -5.84 13.90 -0.41
N ASN A 68 -6.48 14.92 0.20
CA ASN A 68 -6.24 16.35 -0.11
C ASN A 68 -6.28 16.68 -1.62
N ASN A 69 -7.23 16.09 -2.35
CA ASN A 69 -7.37 16.23 -3.81
C ASN A 69 -6.18 15.70 -4.65
N ASN A 70 -5.24 14.98 -4.05
CA ASN A 70 -4.17 14.32 -4.79
C ASN A 70 -4.75 13.17 -5.62
N LYS A 71 -4.01 12.82 -6.68
CA LYS A 71 -4.38 11.70 -7.55
C LYS A 71 -4.14 10.39 -6.83
N VAL A 72 -5.13 9.52 -6.85
CA VAL A 72 -5.03 8.12 -6.43
C VAL A 72 -5.29 7.24 -7.64
N PHE A 73 -4.36 6.33 -7.89
CA PHE A 73 -4.38 5.35 -8.96
C PHE A 73 -4.87 4.02 -8.38
N ILE A 74 -5.89 3.45 -9.00
CA ILE A 74 -6.44 2.14 -8.65
C ILE A 74 -6.20 1.25 -9.86
N THR A 75 -5.44 0.16 -9.68
CA THR A 75 -5.04 -0.73 -10.76
C THR A 75 -5.33 -2.17 -10.38
N ILE A 76 -5.86 -2.96 -11.32
CA ILE A 76 -5.97 -4.41 -11.18
C ILE A 76 -5.01 -5.04 -12.18
N LEU A 77 -4.09 -5.85 -11.66
CA LEU A 77 -3.10 -6.59 -12.45
C LEU A 77 -3.50 -8.06 -12.54
N ASN A 78 -3.24 -8.68 -13.69
CA ASN A 78 -3.30 -10.14 -13.83
C ASN A 78 -2.02 -10.82 -13.31
N ALA A 79 -1.96 -12.16 -13.39
CA ALA A 79 -0.80 -12.95 -12.98
C ALA A 79 0.52 -12.63 -13.71
N LYS A 80 0.46 -11.96 -14.87
CA LYS A 80 1.63 -11.50 -15.63
C LYS A 80 2.05 -10.07 -15.26
N ASN A 81 1.44 -9.48 -14.23
CA ASN A 81 1.57 -8.08 -13.85
C ASN A 81 1.10 -7.09 -14.94
N GLU A 82 0.23 -7.52 -15.84
CA GLU A 82 -0.38 -6.65 -16.85
C GLU A 82 -1.63 -5.99 -16.26
N ALA A 83 -1.74 -4.68 -16.44
CA ALA A 83 -2.92 -3.92 -15.99
C ALA A 83 -4.13 -4.23 -16.87
N ILE A 84 -5.09 -4.97 -16.31
CA ILE A 84 -6.37 -5.28 -16.96
C ILE A 84 -7.45 -4.25 -16.62
N TYR A 85 -7.20 -3.43 -15.61
CA TYR A 85 -8.05 -2.31 -15.24
C TYR A 85 -7.20 -1.20 -14.60
N SER A 86 -7.52 0.05 -14.92
CA SER A 86 -6.92 1.21 -14.27
C SER A 86 -7.94 2.34 -14.16
N GLU A 87 -7.99 2.98 -12.99
CA GLU A 87 -8.77 4.17 -12.74
C GLU A 87 -7.92 5.19 -11.99
N VAL A 88 -8.11 6.46 -12.33
CA VAL A 88 -7.53 7.58 -11.59
C VAL A 88 -8.66 8.37 -10.95
N THR A 89 -8.60 8.52 -9.63
CA THR A 89 -9.53 9.35 -8.88
C THR A 89 -8.79 10.48 -8.16
N LYS A 90 -9.47 11.59 -7.93
CA LYS A 90 -9.03 12.65 -7.02
C LYS A 90 -10.12 12.81 -5.99
N ASN A 91 -9.77 12.69 -4.72
CA ASN A 91 -10.77 12.65 -3.66
C ASN A 91 -10.48 13.69 -2.58
N ASN A 92 -11.41 14.64 -2.45
CA ASN A 92 -11.47 15.59 -1.32
C ASN A 92 -12.18 14.98 -0.10
N SER A 93 -12.93 13.90 -0.30
CA SER A 93 -13.62 13.12 0.73
C SER A 93 -13.25 11.63 0.58
N SER A 94 -13.73 10.79 1.51
CA SER A 94 -13.49 9.35 1.41
C SER A 94 -14.11 8.78 0.12
N TYR A 95 -13.29 8.11 -0.67
CA TYR A 95 -13.73 7.38 -1.86
C TYR A 95 -14.16 5.97 -1.44
N ILE A 96 -15.38 5.58 -1.80
CA ILE A 96 -15.93 4.26 -1.48
C ILE A 96 -16.45 3.65 -2.77
N ARG A 97 -15.97 2.46 -3.12
CA ARG A 97 -16.43 1.74 -4.30
C ARG A 97 -16.43 0.24 -4.09
N THR A 98 -17.36 -0.43 -4.74
CA THR A 98 -17.39 -1.88 -4.86
C THR A 98 -16.89 -2.28 -6.25
N PHE A 99 -15.86 -3.12 -6.29
CA PHE A 99 -15.34 -3.75 -7.50
C PHE A 99 -15.93 -5.15 -7.62
N ASP A 100 -16.46 -5.48 -8.80
CA ASP A 100 -17.05 -6.78 -9.11
C ASP A 100 -16.10 -7.54 -10.04
N PHE A 101 -15.56 -8.66 -9.55
CA PHE A 101 -14.63 -9.51 -10.29
C PHE A 101 -15.31 -10.75 -10.89
N SER A 102 -16.63 -10.85 -10.85
CA SER A 102 -17.38 -12.01 -11.34
C SER A 102 -17.24 -12.29 -12.84
N THR A 103 -16.82 -11.28 -13.62
CA THR A 103 -16.59 -11.41 -15.06
C THR A 103 -15.14 -11.81 -15.39
N LEU A 104 -14.26 -11.90 -14.39
CA LEU A 104 -12.88 -12.31 -14.60
C LEU A 104 -12.78 -13.85 -14.57
N ALA A 105 -11.87 -14.38 -15.39
CA ALA A 105 -11.56 -15.80 -15.38
C ALA A 105 -10.83 -16.21 -14.10
N ASP A 106 -10.85 -17.51 -13.80
CA ASP A 106 -10.03 -18.10 -12.75
C ASP A 106 -8.55 -17.72 -12.94
N GLY A 107 -7.89 -17.37 -11.85
CA GLY A 107 -6.51 -16.88 -11.89
C GLY A 107 -6.09 -16.07 -10.67
N GLU A 108 -4.83 -15.68 -10.65
CA GLU A 108 -4.26 -14.78 -9.65
C GLU A 108 -4.31 -13.33 -10.13
N TYR A 109 -4.70 -12.44 -9.22
CA TYR A 109 -4.85 -11.02 -9.48
C TYR A 109 -4.28 -10.20 -8.34
N THR A 110 -3.81 -8.99 -8.66
CA THR A 110 -3.33 -8.03 -7.67
C THR A 110 -4.11 -6.73 -7.77
N PHE A 111 -4.75 -6.35 -6.67
CA PHE A 111 -5.41 -5.06 -6.51
C PHE A 111 -4.41 -4.05 -5.93
N GLN A 112 -4.12 -2.98 -6.66
CA GLN A 112 -3.17 -1.94 -6.26
C GLN A 112 -3.85 -0.60 -6.11
N ILE A 113 -3.49 0.12 -5.05
CA ILE A 113 -3.90 1.51 -4.81
C ILE A 113 -2.62 2.30 -4.57
N SER A 114 -2.39 3.35 -5.35
CA SER A 114 -1.19 4.19 -5.25
C SER A 114 -1.54 5.68 -5.24
N ASN A 115 -0.82 6.50 -4.49
CA ASN A 115 -0.87 7.96 -4.60
C ASN A 115 0.36 8.53 -5.34
N GLY A 116 1.13 7.66 -6.01
CA GLY A 116 2.39 8.01 -6.68
C GLY A 116 3.61 8.07 -5.76
N LYS A 117 3.43 8.09 -4.43
CA LYS A 117 4.51 7.99 -3.44
C LYS A 117 4.53 6.65 -2.73
N GLU A 118 3.35 6.17 -2.36
CA GLU A 118 3.11 4.91 -1.68
C GLU A 118 2.15 4.06 -2.50
N THR A 119 2.34 2.75 -2.46
CA THR A 119 1.48 1.77 -3.13
C THR A 119 1.09 0.67 -2.15
N GLN A 120 -0.21 0.49 -1.95
CA GLN A 120 -0.77 -0.64 -1.23
C GLN A 120 -1.23 -1.68 -2.24
N SER A 121 -0.82 -2.94 -2.05
CA SER A 121 -1.17 -4.06 -2.93
C SER A 121 -1.83 -5.17 -2.14
N LYS A 122 -2.84 -5.80 -2.73
CA LYS A 122 -3.50 -6.99 -2.19
C LYS A 122 -3.67 -8.04 -3.30
N THR A 123 -2.99 -9.16 -3.14
CA THR A 123 -3.11 -10.31 -4.04
C THR A 123 -4.28 -11.20 -3.63
N PHE A 124 -5.03 -11.71 -4.60
CA PHE A 124 -6.12 -12.65 -4.39
C PHE A 124 -6.24 -13.60 -5.58
N LYS A 125 -6.89 -14.74 -5.35
CA LYS A 125 -7.10 -15.77 -6.36
C LYS A 125 -8.59 -15.99 -6.58
N ILE A 126 -8.99 -16.12 -7.84
CA ILE A 126 -10.33 -16.54 -8.26
C ILE A 126 -10.22 -18.00 -8.68
N GLU A 127 -11.04 -18.86 -8.09
CA GLU A 127 -11.08 -20.29 -8.36
C GLU A 127 -12.54 -20.76 -8.45
N THR A 128 -12.85 -21.56 -9.47
CA THR A 128 -14.14 -22.21 -9.64
C THR A 128 -14.10 -23.62 -9.05
N THR A 129 -14.95 -23.88 -8.05
CA THR A 129 -15.11 -25.21 -7.44
C THR A 129 -16.40 -25.87 -7.94
N THR A 130 -16.28 -26.99 -8.66
CA THR A 130 -17.44 -27.76 -9.15
C THR A 130 -17.66 -29.03 -8.32
N ALA A 131 -18.89 -29.29 -7.90
CA ALA A 131 -19.28 -30.56 -7.25
C ALA A 131 -20.12 -31.43 -8.20
N ARG A 132 -19.84 -32.73 -8.26
CA ARG A 132 -20.63 -33.71 -9.01
C ARG A 132 -21.53 -34.47 -8.03
N VAL A 133 -22.83 -34.49 -8.29
CA VAL A 133 -23.83 -35.16 -7.45
C VAL A 133 -24.59 -36.18 -8.29
N VAL A 134 -24.77 -37.39 -7.77
CA VAL A 134 -25.62 -38.42 -8.37
C VAL A 134 -26.88 -38.52 -7.52
N ASN A 135 -28.04 -38.37 -8.15
CA ASN A 135 -29.34 -38.62 -7.52
C ASN A 135 -29.93 -39.89 -8.13
N LEU A 136 -30.37 -40.81 -7.28
CA LEU A 136 -31.15 -41.98 -7.69
C LEU A 136 -32.63 -41.63 -7.55
N ASN A 137 -33.41 -41.85 -8.61
CA ASN A 137 -34.87 -41.73 -8.58
C ASN A 137 -35.50 -43.00 -8.02
#